data_AF-A0A537CAR0-F1
#
_entry.id   AF-A0A537CAR0-F1
#
_cell.length_a   1.000
_cell.length_b   1.000
_cell.length_c   1.000
_cell.angle_alpha   90.00
_cell.angle_beta   90.00
_cell.angle_gamma   90.00
#
_symmetry.space_group_name_H-M   'P 1'
#
loop_
_entity.id
_entity.type
_entity.pdbx_description
1 polymer ?
#
loop_
_entity_poly.entity_id
_entity_poly.type
_entity_poly.pdbx_seq_one_letter_code
_entity_poly.pdbx_strand_id
1 'polypeptide(L)'
;MRIAGGCAPGGALLLAAALFAGGVAAAEDDLPDLGEQVERMAAELALELQRVCPPASPADQAAFDRCRRSLFGDSALRRSLAPRLLWGRRNQDAGALLKDTNLTQFAPDVFAGLYLALFMFSGEHSVEYVERERMYLIRLQSAFRNRLPPGQFPYPFWHDEAKWGVYQATNCILLWVNPKTARIVIGQFTERGELGSTVVATQPLSPKFDGNWMWMDKEGRIQPRVTLFDGLFRQDNPYLPKLEFTYRTLALRMRDAQCENCHMPNNPLPMRRLLIMHTPAHASGEIGRLMKAVREDRMPLDETGIEQPLEPALKRALLESGGAFEALVKAAKDWEAAQRD
;
A
#
# COMPACT_ATOMS: atom_id res chain seq x y z
N MET A 1 79.49 -10.79 -21.65
CA MET A 1 79.60 -9.97 -22.88
C MET A 1 78.77 -8.71 -22.66
N ARG A 2 79.43 -7.55 -22.58
CA ARG A 2 78.84 -6.22 -22.39
C ARG A 2 78.31 -5.67 -23.72
N ILE A 3 77.59 -4.54 -23.60
CA ILE A 3 77.21 -3.48 -24.58
C ILE A 3 75.70 -3.56 -24.88
N ALA A 4 74.83 -2.77 -24.22
CA ALA A 4 74.59 -1.30 -24.35
C ALA A 4 74.04 -0.95 -25.75
N GLY A 5 73.08 -0.06 -25.97
CA GLY A 5 72.38 0.94 -25.19
C GLY A 5 71.55 1.80 -26.18
N GLY A 6 70.57 2.56 -25.71
CA GLY A 6 69.81 3.50 -26.56
C GLY A 6 68.75 4.28 -25.79
N CYS A 7 69.13 5.49 -25.36
CA CYS A 7 68.30 6.58 -24.80
C CYS A 7 67.28 7.13 -25.85
N ALA A 8 66.00 7.34 -25.51
CA ALA A 8 65.32 8.57 -25.00
C ALA A 8 65.01 9.64 -26.09
N PRO A 9 64.12 10.66 -25.90
CA PRO A 9 63.08 10.92 -24.88
C PRO A 9 61.72 11.36 -25.51
N GLY A 10 60.69 11.64 -24.69
CA GLY A 10 59.62 12.58 -25.09
C GLY A 10 58.24 12.32 -24.49
N GLY A 11 57.78 13.24 -23.64
CA GLY A 11 56.35 13.42 -23.32
C GLY A 11 55.99 13.28 -21.85
N ALA A 12 56.33 14.29 -21.04
CA ALA A 12 55.64 14.56 -19.80
C ALA A 12 54.37 15.38 -20.09
N LEU A 13 53.21 14.94 -19.59
CA LEU A 13 52.13 15.86 -19.22
C LEU A 13 51.43 15.36 -17.96
N LEU A 14 51.45 16.24 -16.95
CA LEU A 14 50.76 16.18 -15.66
C LEU A 14 49.27 16.57 -15.81
N LEU A 15 48.52 16.36 -14.70
CA LEU A 15 47.18 16.89 -14.35
C LEU A 15 45.98 16.09 -14.91
N ALA A 16 44.89 15.83 -14.20
CA ALA A 16 44.43 16.25 -12.88
C ALA A 16 43.34 15.26 -12.36
N ALA A 17 43.06 15.39 -11.06
CA ALA A 17 42.06 14.70 -10.28
C ALA A 17 40.60 14.83 -10.76
N ALA A 18 39.77 13.84 -10.41
CA ALA A 18 38.44 13.98 -9.79
C ALA A 18 37.90 12.56 -9.52
N LEU A 19 37.86 12.03 -8.30
CA LEU A 19 36.86 12.29 -7.25
C LEU A 19 35.44 12.53 -7.80
N PHE A 20 34.76 11.46 -8.22
CA PHE A 20 33.30 11.43 -8.30
C PHE A 20 32.79 10.04 -7.91
N ALA A 21 32.82 9.73 -6.61
CA ALA A 21 32.09 8.61 -6.04
C ALA A 21 31.41 9.10 -4.76
N GLY A 22 30.35 9.88 -4.92
CA GLY A 22 29.59 10.47 -3.81
C GLY A 22 28.62 11.53 -4.31
N GLY A 23 27.58 11.13 -5.05
CA GLY A 23 26.72 12.11 -5.74
C GLY A 23 25.24 11.73 -5.86
N VAL A 24 24.74 10.79 -5.04
CA VAL A 24 23.29 10.48 -5.05
C VAL A 24 22.63 10.77 -3.69
N ALA A 25 23.36 10.68 -2.58
CA ALA A 25 22.80 10.98 -1.25
C ALA A 25 22.77 12.49 -0.91
N ALA A 26 23.67 13.30 -1.49
CA ALA A 26 23.76 14.73 -1.17
C ALA A 26 22.67 15.59 -1.82
N ALA A 27 22.07 15.14 -2.94
CA ALA A 27 21.11 15.94 -3.69
C ALA A 27 19.69 15.98 -3.07
N GLU A 28 19.35 15.04 -2.17
CA GLU A 28 18.04 15.03 -1.49
C GLU A 28 17.97 15.99 -0.30
N ASP A 29 19.11 16.33 0.32
CA ASP A 29 19.14 17.18 1.53
C ASP A 29 18.91 18.68 1.18
N ASP A 30 19.22 19.07 -0.05
CA ASP A 30 19.12 20.46 -0.57
C ASP A 30 17.70 20.86 -1.00
N LEU A 31 16.74 19.94 -1.06
CA LEU A 31 15.35 20.30 -1.39
C LEU A 31 14.74 21.16 -0.27
N PRO A 32 13.92 22.17 -0.57
CA PRO A 32 13.27 22.96 0.47
C PRO A 32 12.33 22.08 1.30
N ASP A 33 12.24 22.39 2.59
CA ASP A 33 11.19 21.82 3.44
C ASP A 33 9.84 22.46 3.05
N LEU A 34 8.84 21.62 2.77
CA LEU A 34 7.51 22.02 2.33
C LEU A 34 6.49 22.06 3.48
N GLY A 35 6.92 22.33 4.71
CA GLY A 35 6.07 22.33 5.92
C GLY A 35 4.76 23.10 5.80
N GLU A 36 4.77 24.33 5.25
CA GLU A 36 3.53 25.07 5.00
C GLU A 36 2.56 24.35 4.04
N GLN A 37 3.10 23.64 3.05
CA GLN A 37 2.30 22.82 2.15
C GLN A 37 1.74 21.60 2.87
N VAL A 38 2.49 21.01 3.80
CA VAL A 38 2.02 19.89 4.63
C VAL A 38 0.88 20.34 5.56
N GLU A 39 0.97 21.52 6.17
CA GLU A 39 -0.11 22.08 7.00
C GLU A 39 -1.40 22.31 6.18
N ARG A 40 -1.27 22.94 4.99
CA ARG A 40 -2.43 23.10 4.08
C ARG A 40 -3.02 21.76 3.65
N MET A 41 -2.16 20.82 3.29
CA MET A 41 -2.57 19.45 2.95
C MET A 41 -3.33 18.81 4.12
N ALA A 42 -2.83 18.91 5.35
CA ALA A 42 -3.49 18.33 6.51
C ALA A 42 -4.91 18.89 6.71
N ALA A 43 -5.08 20.20 6.60
CA ALA A 43 -6.38 20.86 6.70
C ALA A 43 -7.34 20.43 5.58
N GLU A 44 -6.86 20.38 4.33
CA GLU A 44 -7.64 19.91 3.18
C GLU A 44 -8.08 18.44 3.34
N LEU A 45 -7.17 17.57 3.79
CA LEU A 45 -7.45 16.17 4.04
C LEU A 45 -8.48 15.97 5.16
N ALA A 46 -8.31 16.67 6.28
CA ALA A 46 -9.22 16.57 7.41
C ALA A 46 -10.64 17.02 7.02
N LEU A 47 -10.75 18.12 6.26
CA LEU A 47 -12.03 18.62 5.75
C LEU A 47 -12.67 17.66 4.74
N GLU A 48 -11.90 17.14 3.78
CA GLU A 48 -12.40 16.14 2.82
C GLU A 48 -12.91 14.89 3.54
N LEU A 49 -12.10 14.33 4.45
CA LEU A 49 -12.42 13.09 5.16
C LEU A 49 -13.64 13.27 6.08
N GLN A 50 -13.76 14.40 6.78
CA GLN A 50 -14.96 14.72 7.56
C GLN A 50 -16.20 14.76 6.66
N ARG A 51 -16.10 15.38 5.48
CA ARG A 51 -17.23 15.54 4.56
C ARG A 51 -17.66 14.22 3.92
N VAL A 52 -16.71 13.41 3.46
CA VAL A 52 -17.01 12.20 2.66
C VAL A 52 -17.11 10.94 3.51
N CYS A 53 -16.45 10.91 4.66
CA CYS A 53 -16.42 9.79 5.60
C CYS A 53 -16.82 10.25 7.03
N PRO A 54 -17.95 10.95 7.20
CA PRO A 54 -18.34 11.51 8.50
C PRO A 54 -18.60 10.41 9.54
N PRO A 55 -18.62 10.79 10.83
CA PRO A 55 -19.09 9.93 11.91
C PRO A 55 -20.52 9.49 11.64
N ALA A 56 -20.76 8.19 11.70
CA ALA A 56 -22.04 7.57 11.46
C ALA A 56 -22.15 6.27 12.25
N SER A 57 -23.27 5.55 12.13
CA SER A 57 -23.35 4.19 12.66
C SER A 57 -22.21 3.33 12.07
N PRO A 58 -21.50 2.52 12.88
CA PRO A 58 -20.46 1.60 12.37
C PRO A 58 -20.98 0.54 11.40
N ALA A 59 -22.31 0.36 11.31
CA ALA A 59 -22.99 -0.55 10.38
C ALA A 59 -23.58 0.16 9.15
N ASP A 60 -23.41 1.49 9.02
CA ASP A 60 -24.00 2.25 7.92
C ASP A 60 -23.30 1.97 6.59
N GLN A 61 -23.87 1.03 5.84
CA GLN A 61 -23.40 0.63 4.52
C GLN A 61 -23.45 1.78 3.51
N ALA A 62 -24.48 2.64 3.57
CA ALA A 62 -24.63 3.73 2.61
C ALA A 62 -23.58 4.83 2.84
N ALA A 63 -23.28 5.15 4.10
CA ALA A 63 -22.18 6.05 4.44
C ALA A 63 -20.82 5.47 4.02
N PHE A 64 -20.58 4.18 4.26
CA PHE A 64 -19.38 3.50 3.78
C PHE A 64 -19.25 3.56 2.24
N ASP A 65 -20.30 3.25 1.50
CA ASP A 65 -20.27 3.25 0.03
C ASP A 65 -20.05 4.66 -0.54
N ARG A 66 -20.60 5.71 0.08
CA ARG A 66 -20.34 7.10 -0.31
C ARG A 66 -18.88 7.49 -0.05
N CYS A 67 -18.37 7.17 1.14
CA CYS A 67 -16.98 7.40 1.53
C CYS A 67 -16.02 6.72 0.55
N ARG A 68 -16.19 5.40 0.33
CA ARG A 68 -15.39 4.59 -0.59
C ARG A 68 -15.36 5.18 -2.01
N ARG A 69 -16.53 5.48 -2.59
CA ARG A 69 -16.62 6.07 -3.94
C ARG A 69 -15.92 7.43 -4.03
N SER A 70 -16.05 8.26 -3.00
CA SER A 70 -15.44 9.61 -2.99
C SER A 70 -13.92 9.52 -2.86
N LEU A 71 -13.42 8.71 -1.93
CA LEU A 71 -11.97 8.52 -1.75
C LEU A 71 -11.31 7.87 -2.96
N PHE A 72 -12.03 6.94 -3.62
CA PHE A 72 -11.57 6.33 -4.86
C PHE A 72 -11.60 7.31 -6.05
N GLY A 73 -12.37 8.39 -6.01
CA GLY A 73 -12.46 9.37 -7.09
C GLY A 73 -11.18 10.19 -7.31
N ASP A 74 -11.33 11.43 -7.75
CA ASP A 74 -10.27 12.43 -7.64
C ASP A 74 -10.40 13.12 -6.27
N SER A 75 -9.67 12.60 -5.28
CA SER A 75 -9.68 13.08 -3.90
C SER A 75 -8.39 13.79 -3.52
N ALA A 76 -8.48 14.77 -2.61
CA ALA A 76 -7.32 15.42 -2.01
C ALA A 76 -6.37 14.38 -1.37
N LEU A 77 -6.94 13.35 -0.72
CA LEU A 77 -6.20 12.19 -0.25
C LEU A 77 -5.39 11.54 -1.37
N ARG A 78 -6.03 11.09 -2.45
CA ARG A 78 -5.32 10.38 -3.53
C ARG A 78 -4.24 11.24 -4.18
N ARG A 79 -4.51 12.53 -4.36
CA ARG A 79 -3.52 13.49 -4.88
C ARG A 79 -2.37 13.74 -3.91
N SER A 80 -2.50 13.42 -2.63
CA SER A 80 -1.47 13.60 -1.61
C SER A 80 -0.65 12.34 -1.32
N LEU A 81 -1.12 11.16 -1.76
CA LEU A 81 -0.40 9.90 -1.57
C LEU A 81 0.84 9.84 -2.48
N ALA A 82 1.92 9.26 -1.96
CA ALA A 82 3.03 8.82 -2.77
C ALA A 82 2.59 7.69 -3.71
N PRO A 83 3.28 7.42 -4.83
CA PRO A 83 2.93 6.33 -5.75
C PRO A 83 2.83 4.95 -5.09
N ARG A 84 3.45 4.81 -3.91
CA ARG A 84 3.38 3.66 -3.02
C ARG A 84 3.43 4.17 -1.59
N LEU A 85 2.67 3.54 -0.71
CA LEU A 85 2.72 3.84 0.71
C LEU A 85 2.73 2.57 1.54
N LEU A 86 3.15 2.70 2.79
CA LEU A 86 3.07 1.64 3.79
C LEU A 86 1.83 1.83 4.66
N TRP A 87 1.21 0.75 5.11
CA TRP A 87 0.01 0.72 5.93
C TRP A 87 0.12 -0.33 7.03
N GLY A 88 -0.33 0.01 8.24
CA GLY A 88 -0.47 -0.98 9.30
C GLY A 88 -0.70 -0.37 10.66
N ARG A 89 -0.63 -1.21 11.70
CA ARG A 89 -0.76 -0.76 13.08
C ARG A 89 0.46 0.09 13.47
N ARG A 90 0.26 1.11 14.30
CA ARG A 90 1.38 1.72 15.04
C ARG A 90 2.08 0.65 15.88
N ASN A 91 3.41 0.68 15.98
CA ASN A 91 4.14 -0.22 16.87
C ASN A 91 3.68 -0.01 18.33
N GLN A 92 3.64 -1.09 19.11
CA GLN A 92 3.36 -1.02 20.55
C GLN A 92 4.38 -0.15 21.27
N ASP A 93 5.65 -0.24 20.89
CA ASP A 93 6.66 0.71 21.31
C ASP A 93 6.50 2.02 20.52
N ALA A 94 6.14 3.10 21.23
CA ALA A 94 5.98 4.43 20.65
C ALA A 94 7.32 5.06 20.20
N GLY A 95 8.46 4.54 20.69
CA GLY A 95 9.80 4.96 20.31
C GLY A 95 10.39 4.18 19.13
N ALA A 96 9.77 3.07 18.71
CA ALA A 96 10.23 2.27 17.59
C ALA A 96 10.25 3.09 16.29
N LEU A 97 11.37 3.01 15.56
CA LEU A 97 11.53 3.71 14.30
C LEU A 97 10.64 3.10 13.21
N LEU A 98 10.16 3.91 12.28
CA LEU A 98 9.28 3.45 11.20
C LEU A 98 9.92 2.38 10.32
N LYS A 99 11.25 2.43 10.14
CA LYS A 99 12.03 1.42 9.41
C LYS A 99 11.96 0.02 10.04
N ASP A 100 11.71 -0.06 11.34
CA ASP A 100 11.71 -1.29 12.14
C ASP A 100 10.30 -1.85 12.38
N THR A 101 9.27 -1.22 11.81
CA THR A 101 7.89 -1.72 11.87
C THR A 101 7.60 -2.69 10.74
N ASN A 102 6.66 -3.64 10.94
CA ASN A 102 6.18 -4.51 9.86
C ASN A 102 4.90 -3.90 9.27
N LEU A 103 4.99 -3.39 8.05
CA LEU A 103 3.89 -2.71 7.38
C LEU A 103 3.62 -3.35 6.02
N THR A 104 2.37 -3.26 5.58
CA THR A 104 1.96 -3.71 4.25
C THR A 104 2.08 -2.55 3.28
N GLN A 105 2.66 -2.76 2.12
CA GLN A 105 2.72 -1.75 1.09
C GLN A 105 1.49 -1.83 0.18
N PHE A 106 0.95 -0.68 -0.19
CA PHE A 106 -0.17 -0.56 -1.12
C PHE A 106 0.06 0.49 -2.20
N ALA A 107 -0.61 0.27 -3.33
CA ALA A 107 -0.92 1.32 -4.28
C ALA A 107 -1.97 2.31 -3.70
N PRO A 108 -1.96 3.58 -4.13
CA PRO A 108 -2.85 4.62 -3.57
C PRO A 108 -4.34 4.31 -3.69
N ASP A 109 -4.75 3.72 -4.80
CA ASP A 109 -6.12 3.32 -5.10
C ASP A 109 -6.60 2.21 -4.16
N VAL A 110 -5.75 1.20 -3.95
CA VAL A 110 -6.00 0.11 -3.00
C VAL A 110 -6.13 0.67 -1.59
N PHE A 111 -5.18 1.49 -1.14
CA PHE A 111 -5.21 2.08 0.20
C PHE A 111 -6.47 2.94 0.44
N ALA A 112 -6.75 3.89 -0.45
CA ALA A 112 -7.85 4.83 -0.28
C ALA A 112 -9.22 4.11 -0.31
N GLY A 113 -9.41 3.20 -1.27
CA GLY A 113 -10.70 2.54 -1.50
C GLY A 113 -10.99 1.36 -0.56
N LEU A 114 -9.99 0.56 -0.18
CA LEU A 114 -10.19 -0.67 0.59
C LEU A 114 -9.90 -0.51 2.08
N TYR A 115 -8.99 0.38 2.45
CA TYR A 115 -8.50 0.50 3.83
C TYR A 115 -9.02 1.76 4.50
N LEU A 116 -8.71 2.93 3.96
CA LEU A 116 -9.06 4.18 4.63
C LEU A 116 -10.58 4.41 4.68
N ALA A 117 -11.32 3.93 3.68
CA ALA A 117 -12.79 4.01 3.65
C ALA A 117 -13.49 3.26 4.80
N LEU A 118 -12.80 2.35 5.49
CA LEU A 118 -13.30 1.65 6.67
C LEU A 118 -13.30 2.52 7.93
N PHE A 119 -12.74 3.72 7.86
CA PHE A 119 -12.68 4.67 8.97
C PHE A 119 -13.66 5.83 8.78
N MET A 120 -14.02 6.44 9.90
CA MET A 120 -14.81 7.66 10.03
C MET A 120 -13.93 8.74 10.61
N PHE A 121 -14.16 10.00 10.25
CA PHE A 121 -13.30 11.12 10.65
C PHE A 121 -14.12 12.29 11.17
N SER A 122 -13.71 12.87 12.30
CA SER A 122 -14.38 14.05 12.87
C SER A 122 -13.97 15.36 12.19
N GLY A 123 -12.83 15.38 11.49
CA GLY A 123 -12.17 16.59 11.00
C GLY A 123 -11.14 17.18 11.98
N GLU A 124 -11.12 16.71 13.24
CA GLU A 124 -10.08 17.09 14.19
C GLU A 124 -8.74 16.48 13.77
N HIS A 125 -7.72 17.33 13.71
CA HIS A 125 -6.39 16.95 13.28
C HIS A 125 -5.30 17.77 13.97
N SER A 126 -4.08 17.24 13.92
CA SER A 126 -2.86 17.98 14.27
C SER A 126 -1.72 17.59 13.36
N VAL A 127 -0.73 18.48 13.25
CA VAL A 127 0.50 18.27 12.50
C VAL A 127 1.67 18.47 13.44
N GLU A 128 2.67 17.60 13.34
CA GLU A 128 3.91 17.67 14.11
C GLU A 128 5.08 17.31 13.21
N TYR A 129 6.19 18.02 13.30
CA TYR A 129 7.44 17.54 12.74
C TYR A 129 8.15 16.61 13.72
N VAL A 130 8.37 15.36 13.32
CA VAL A 130 8.98 14.34 14.17
C VAL A 130 10.45 14.19 13.80
N GLU A 131 11.31 14.86 14.57
CA GLU A 131 12.75 14.99 14.29
C GLU A 131 13.46 13.65 14.04
N ARG A 132 13.19 12.64 14.88
CA ARG A 132 13.82 11.32 14.77
C ARG A 132 13.50 10.58 13.46
N GLU A 133 12.37 10.90 12.85
CA GLU A 133 11.93 10.33 11.57
C GLU A 133 12.20 11.27 10.40
N ARG A 134 12.58 12.54 10.68
CA ARG A 134 12.71 13.62 9.70
C ARG A 134 11.49 13.74 8.79
N MET A 135 10.29 13.60 9.37
CA MET A 135 9.02 13.59 8.66
C MET A 135 7.95 14.36 9.44
N TYR A 136 6.98 14.89 8.72
CA TYR A 136 5.76 15.39 9.33
C TYR A 136 4.80 14.24 9.64
N LEU A 137 4.13 14.32 10.78
CA LEU A 137 3.09 13.40 11.20
C LEU A 137 1.77 14.17 11.33
N ILE A 138 0.84 13.84 10.43
CA ILE A 138 -0.55 14.27 10.53
C ILE A 138 -1.30 13.24 11.37
N ARG A 139 -2.00 13.69 12.40
CA ARG A 139 -2.91 12.89 13.22
C ARG A 139 -4.34 13.26 12.88
N LEU A 140 -5.17 12.27 12.61
CA LEU A 140 -6.59 12.45 12.29
C LEU A 140 -7.40 11.68 13.33
N GLN A 141 -8.29 12.36 14.05
CA GLN A 141 -9.20 11.70 14.97
C GLN A 141 -10.20 10.86 14.17
N SER A 142 -10.34 9.58 14.53
CA SER A 142 -11.07 8.62 13.70
C SER A 142 -11.79 7.55 14.52
N ALA A 143 -12.63 6.76 13.84
CA ALA A 143 -13.26 5.57 14.39
C ALA A 143 -13.44 4.51 13.29
N PHE A 144 -13.33 3.22 13.64
CA PHE A 144 -13.42 2.13 12.67
C PHE A 144 -14.85 1.59 12.52
N ARG A 145 -15.24 1.23 11.29
CA ARG A 145 -16.56 0.66 10.97
C ARG A 145 -16.60 -0.85 11.23
N ASN A 146 -16.53 -1.25 12.49
CA ASN A 146 -16.42 -2.66 12.87
C ASN A 146 -17.70 -3.50 12.67
N ARG A 147 -18.84 -2.89 12.33
CA ARG A 147 -20.13 -3.56 12.14
C ARG A 147 -20.57 -3.67 10.68
N LEU A 148 -19.68 -3.38 9.73
CA LEU A 148 -19.96 -3.67 8.32
C LEU A 148 -20.07 -5.19 8.10
N PRO A 149 -20.82 -5.62 7.08
CA PRO A 149 -20.84 -7.03 6.68
C PRO A 149 -19.40 -7.54 6.41
N PRO A 150 -19.06 -8.79 6.78
CA PRO A 150 -17.73 -9.37 6.60
C PRO A 150 -17.13 -9.18 5.19
N GLY A 151 -17.97 -9.24 4.15
CA GLY A 151 -17.56 -9.05 2.77
C GLY A 151 -17.05 -7.64 2.41
N GLN A 152 -17.25 -6.65 3.28
CA GLN A 152 -16.74 -5.28 3.10
C GLN A 152 -15.28 -5.12 3.52
N PHE A 153 -14.73 -6.06 4.28
CA PHE A 153 -13.33 -6.03 4.68
C PHE A 153 -12.47 -6.69 3.60
N PRO A 154 -11.28 -6.14 3.27
CA PRO A 154 -10.42 -6.67 2.21
C PRO A 154 -9.95 -8.12 2.45
N TYR A 155 -9.97 -8.56 3.69
CA TYR A 155 -9.81 -9.94 4.11
C TYR A 155 -10.30 -10.05 5.57
N PRO A 156 -10.46 -11.28 6.11
CA PRO A 156 -10.84 -11.49 7.51
C PRO A 156 -9.84 -10.91 8.51
N PHE A 157 -9.91 -9.63 8.85
CA PHE A 157 -8.97 -9.02 9.83
C PHE A 157 -8.96 -9.73 11.19
N TRP A 158 -10.06 -10.39 11.53
CA TRP A 158 -10.25 -11.26 12.70
C TRP A 158 -9.58 -12.63 12.61
N HIS A 159 -8.80 -12.90 11.56
CA HIS A 159 -7.86 -14.03 11.54
C HIS A 159 -6.82 -13.93 12.68
N ASP A 160 -6.60 -12.73 13.20
CA ASP A 160 -5.73 -12.42 14.33
C ASP A 160 -6.50 -11.51 15.31
N GLU A 161 -6.72 -11.99 16.52
CA GLU A 161 -7.53 -11.30 17.53
C GLU A 161 -6.90 -9.96 17.97
N ALA A 162 -5.58 -9.91 18.10
CA ALA A 162 -4.88 -8.69 18.51
C ALA A 162 -4.94 -7.62 17.41
N LYS A 163 -4.81 -8.01 16.15
CA LYS A 163 -4.97 -7.14 14.98
C LYS A 163 -6.39 -6.59 14.91
N TRP A 164 -7.38 -7.47 15.03
CA TRP A 164 -8.79 -7.06 15.02
C TRP A 164 -9.15 -6.16 16.19
N GLY A 165 -8.67 -6.47 17.39
CA GLY A 165 -8.86 -5.64 18.59
C GLY A 165 -8.40 -4.20 18.36
N VAL A 166 -7.23 -4.00 17.76
CA VAL A 166 -6.72 -2.64 17.50
C VAL A 166 -7.47 -1.93 16.37
N TYR A 167 -7.91 -2.63 15.33
CA TYR A 167 -8.80 -2.03 14.33
C TYR A 167 -10.07 -1.49 15.00
N GLN A 168 -10.75 -2.31 15.80
CA GLN A 168 -12.00 -1.91 16.47
C GLN A 168 -11.80 -0.79 17.49
N ALA A 169 -10.66 -0.77 18.18
CA ALA A 169 -10.34 0.24 19.17
C ALA A 169 -9.68 1.50 18.56
N THR A 170 -9.51 1.57 17.24
CA THR A 170 -8.82 2.71 16.61
C THR A 170 -9.56 4.00 16.93
N ASN A 171 -8.82 4.98 17.46
CA ASN A 171 -9.29 6.35 17.66
C ASN A 171 -8.48 7.37 16.84
N CYS A 172 -7.39 6.95 16.17
CA CYS A 172 -6.54 7.85 15.40
C CYS A 172 -5.89 7.18 14.18
N ILE A 173 -5.96 7.86 13.03
CA ILE A 173 -5.15 7.60 11.84
C ILE A 173 -3.95 8.54 11.84
N LEU A 174 -2.80 7.98 11.50
CA LEU A 174 -1.50 8.63 11.46
C LEU A 174 -1.03 8.65 10.01
N LEU A 175 -0.72 9.81 9.45
CA LEU A 175 -0.18 9.94 8.09
C LEU A 175 1.19 10.61 8.16
N TRP A 176 2.22 9.88 7.76
CA TRP A 176 3.59 10.38 7.70
C TRP A 176 3.87 10.95 6.32
N VAL A 177 4.31 12.20 6.31
CA VAL A 177 4.50 13.01 5.11
C VAL A 177 5.98 13.32 4.94
N ASN A 178 6.50 12.99 3.76
CA ASN A 178 7.86 13.37 3.38
C ASN A 178 7.92 14.91 3.19
N PRO A 179 8.80 15.62 3.93
CA PRO A 179 8.86 17.08 3.93
C PRO A 179 9.33 17.67 2.61
N LYS A 180 10.04 16.90 1.77
CA LYS A 180 10.59 17.38 0.49
C LYS A 180 9.63 17.20 -0.68
N THR A 181 8.71 16.24 -0.59
CA THR A 181 7.75 15.96 -1.67
C THR A 181 6.33 16.37 -1.34
N ALA A 182 6.04 16.70 -0.07
CA ALA A 182 4.70 16.84 0.46
C ALA A 182 3.82 15.65 0.03
N ARG A 183 4.30 14.42 0.28
CA ARG A 183 3.57 13.19 -0.05
C ARG A 183 3.45 12.30 1.18
N ILE A 184 2.26 11.74 1.38
CA ILE A 184 2.03 10.72 2.38
C ILE A 184 2.71 9.43 1.92
N VAL A 185 3.68 8.96 2.71
CA VAL A 185 4.48 7.76 2.42
C VAL A 185 4.15 6.59 3.35
N ILE A 186 3.58 6.86 4.53
CA ILE A 186 3.17 5.84 5.50
C ILE A 186 1.84 6.27 6.13
N GLY A 187 0.87 5.37 6.15
CA GLY A 187 -0.32 5.46 6.98
C GLY A 187 -0.25 4.44 8.12
N GLN A 188 -0.68 4.81 9.32
CA GLN A 188 -0.87 3.89 10.43
C GLN A 188 -2.20 4.14 11.15
N PHE A 189 -2.65 3.15 11.90
CA PHE A 189 -3.80 3.28 12.80
C PHE A 189 -3.41 2.91 14.24
N THR A 190 -4.07 3.55 15.21
CA THR A 190 -3.89 3.26 16.64
C THR A 190 -5.12 3.60 17.46
N GLU A 191 -5.25 2.86 18.57
CA GLU A 191 -6.13 3.03 19.71
C GLU A 191 -5.61 4.02 20.77
N ARG A 192 -4.39 4.55 20.58
CA ARG A 192 -3.68 5.44 21.52
C ARG A 192 -3.55 6.88 20.98
N GLY A 193 -4.58 7.36 20.29
CA GLY A 193 -4.67 8.74 19.84
C GLY A 193 -4.77 9.72 21.01
N GLU A 194 -4.02 10.83 20.91
CA GLU A 194 -3.98 11.91 21.92
C GLU A 194 -5.04 12.99 21.67
N LEU A 195 -5.67 12.99 20.48
CA LEU A 195 -6.72 13.93 20.08
C LEU A 195 -8.09 13.64 20.77
N GLY A 196 -8.13 12.88 21.86
CA GLY A 196 -9.36 12.55 22.60
C GLY A 196 -9.91 11.13 22.37
N SER A 197 -11.14 10.91 22.86
CA SER A 197 -11.85 9.63 22.72
C SER A 197 -12.22 9.31 21.27
N THR A 198 -12.50 8.04 20.95
CA THR A 198 -13.03 7.65 19.63
C THR A 198 -14.19 8.55 19.18
N VAL A 199 -14.21 8.90 17.90
CA VAL A 199 -15.27 9.73 17.31
C VAL A 199 -16.63 9.06 17.40
N VAL A 200 -16.65 7.72 17.39
CA VAL A 200 -17.85 6.90 17.55
C VAL A 200 -17.53 5.72 18.46
N ALA A 201 -18.29 5.57 19.55
CA ALA A 201 -18.18 4.39 20.41
C ALA A 201 -18.72 3.15 19.69
N THR A 202 -17.94 2.09 19.66
CA THR A 202 -18.34 0.81 19.08
C THR A 202 -18.23 -0.30 20.12
N GLN A 203 -19.21 -1.19 20.18
CA GLN A 203 -19.00 -2.42 20.97
C GLN A 203 -18.08 -3.36 20.19
N PRO A 204 -17.06 -3.94 20.86
CA PRO A 204 -16.22 -4.96 20.26
C PRO A 204 -17.03 -6.17 19.79
N LEU A 205 -16.62 -6.72 18.66
CA LEU A 205 -17.10 -7.99 18.11
C LEU A 205 -15.92 -8.97 18.05
N SER A 206 -16.21 -10.26 18.17
CA SER A 206 -15.21 -11.34 18.02
C SER A 206 -15.71 -12.37 17.02
N PRO A 207 -15.74 -12.05 15.71
CA PRO A 207 -16.07 -13.03 14.69
C PRO A 207 -15.02 -14.14 14.64
N LYS A 208 -15.46 -15.36 14.32
CA LYS A 208 -14.56 -16.51 14.17
C LYS A 208 -13.98 -16.55 12.76
N PHE A 209 -12.69 -16.79 12.66
CA PHE A 209 -12.04 -17.12 11.40
C PHE A 209 -12.12 -18.63 11.18
N ASP A 210 -12.62 -19.04 10.02
CA ASP A 210 -12.85 -20.44 9.65
C ASP A 210 -11.67 -21.05 8.86
N GLY A 211 -10.59 -20.28 8.70
CA GLY A 211 -9.42 -20.68 7.90
C GLY A 211 -9.50 -20.23 6.43
N ASN A 212 -10.62 -19.68 5.97
CA ASN A 212 -10.82 -19.30 4.57
C ASN A 212 -10.62 -17.80 4.35
N TRP A 213 -9.64 -17.44 3.53
CA TRP A 213 -9.38 -16.05 3.13
C TRP A 213 -10.42 -15.52 2.14
N MET A 214 -11.01 -16.42 1.36
CA MET A 214 -12.12 -16.17 0.44
C MET A 214 -13.20 -17.23 0.66
N TRP A 215 -14.47 -16.85 0.58
CA TRP A 215 -15.58 -17.77 0.83
C TRP A 215 -16.75 -17.49 -0.11
N MET A 216 -17.73 -18.39 -0.16
CA MET A 216 -19.00 -18.18 -0.85
C MET A 216 -20.05 -17.75 0.17
N ASP A 217 -20.79 -16.67 -0.12
CA ASP A 217 -21.96 -16.32 0.68
C ASP A 217 -23.16 -17.24 0.40
N LYS A 218 -24.26 -17.01 1.12
CA LYS A 218 -25.48 -17.84 1.02
C LYS A 218 -26.13 -17.75 -0.36
N GLU A 219 -25.86 -16.67 -1.08
CA GLU A 219 -26.33 -16.39 -2.43
C GLU A 219 -25.37 -16.92 -3.51
N GLY A 220 -24.30 -17.61 -3.12
CA GLY A 220 -23.32 -18.19 -4.04
C GLY A 220 -22.37 -17.16 -4.66
N ARG A 221 -22.16 -16.01 -4.03
CA ARG A 221 -21.21 -14.99 -4.49
C ARG A 221 -19.90 -15.11 -3.72
N ILE A 222 -18.79 -14.88 -4.42
CA ILE A 222 -17.45 -14.89 -3.83
C ILE A 222 -17.27 -13.67 -2.93
N GLN A 223 -16.66 -13.89 -1.78
CA GLN A 223 -16.30 -12.90 -0.78
C GLN A 223 -14.80 -13.00 -0.45
N PRO A 224 -14.16 -11.90 -0.02
CA PRO A 224 -14.74 -10.58 0.19
C PRO A 224 -15.00 -9.85 -1.13
N ARG A 225 -16.24 -9.38 -1.34
CA ARG A 225 -16.67 -8.74 -2.59
C ARG A 225 -15.83 -7.53 -2.97
N VAL A 226 -15.36 -6.77 -1.96
CA VAL A 226 -14.58 -5.54 -2.16
C VAL A 226 -13.26 -5.79 -2.88
N THR A 227 -12.77 -7.03 -2.82
CA THR A 227 -11.52 -7.42 -3.47
C THR A 227 -11.68 -7.77 -4.95
N LEU A 228 -12.93 -7.95 -5.41
CA LEU A 228 -13.30 -8.18 -6.81
C LEU A 228 -13.52 -6.86 -7.56
N PHE A 229 -12.77 -5.83 -7.19
CA PHE A 229 -12.91 -4.46 -7.70
C PHE A 229 -14.23 -3.74 -7.40
N ASP A 230 -15.11 -4.33 -6.57
CA ASP A 230 -16.31 -3.62 -6.11
C ASP A 230 -15.90 -2.36 -5.35
N GLY A 231 -16.39 -1.21 -5.82
CA GLY A 231 -16.04 0.11 -5.32
C GLY A 231 -14.64 0.60 -5.68
N LEU A 232 -13.88 -0.16 -6.49
CA LEU A 232 -12.62 0.28 -7.13
C LEU A 232 -12.81 0.60 -8.61
N PHE A 233 -13.78 -0.01 -9.30
CA PHE A 233 -14.13 0.41 -10.66
C PHE A 233 -15.64 0.66 -10.71
N ARG A 234 -16.06 1.50 -11.64
CA ARG A 234 -17.49 1.68 -11.91
C ARG A 234 -18.06 0.36 -12.42
N GLN A 235 -19.32 0.09 -12.08
CA GLN A 235 -19.99 -1.16 -12.45
C GLN A 235 -20.18 -1.30 -13.98
N ASP A 236 -20.18 -0.18 -14.70
CA ASP A 236 -20.25 -0.11 -16.18
C ASP A 236 -18.88 -0.20 -16.86
N ASN A 237 -17.79 -0.40 -16.10
CA ASN A 237 -16.46 -0.60 -16.67
C ASN A 237 -16.41 -1.92 -17.46
N PRO A 238 -16.21 -1.87 -18.79
CA PRO A 238 -16.34 -3.04 -19.66
C PRO A 238 -15.22 -4.09 -19.46
N TYR A 239 -14.18 -3.75 -18.70
CA TYR A 239 -13.04 -4.62 -18.44
C TYR A 239 -13.23 -5.49 -17.19
N LEU A 240 -14.18 -5.17 -16.32
CA LEU A 240 -14.39 -5.87 -15.03
C LEU A 240 -14.53 -7.40 -15.16
N PRO A 241 -15.40 -7.95 -16.05
CA PRO A 241 -15.53 -9.40 -16.18
C PRO A 241 -14.22 -10.08 -16.63
N LYS A 242 -13.43 -9.40 -17.47
CA LYS A 242 -12.17 -9.93 -17.99
C LYS A 242 -11.05 -9.85 -16.95
N LEU A 243 -11.06 -8.82 -16.09
CA LEU A 243 -10.10 -8.66 -14.99
C LEU A 243 -10.20 -9.81 -13.99
N GLU A 244 -11.41 -10.19 -13.59
CA GLU A 244 -11.58 -11.30 -12.65
C GLU A 244 -11.06 -12.61 -13.25
N PHE A 245 -11.43 -12.90 -14.51
CA PHE A 245 -10.96 -14.09 -15.20
C PHE A 245 -9.43 -14.14 -15.30
N THR A 246 -8.80 -13.06 -15.76
CA THR A 246 -7.34 -13.01 -15.93
C THR A 246 -6.59 -13.04 -14.60
N TYR A 247 -7.15 -12.44 -13.54
CA TYR A 247 -6.62 -12.60 -12.20
C TYR A 247 -6.66 -14.06 -11.73
N ARG A 248 -7.78 -14.77 -11.92
CA ARG A 248 -7.87 -16.19 -11.52
C ARG A 248 -6.82 -17.03 -12.22
N THR A 249 -6.58 -16.79 -13.52
CA THR A 249 -5.50 -17.45 -14.25
C THR A 249 -4.14 -17.12 -13.65
N LEU A 250 -3.86 -15.84 -13.36
CA LEU A 250 -2.62 -15.41 -12.72
C LEU A 250 -2.44 -16.03 -11.32
N ALA A 251 -3.49 -16.08 -10.50
CA ALA A 251 -3.47 -16.64 -9.15
C ALA A 251 -3.08 -18.12 -9.15
N LEU A 252 -3.56 -18.89 -10.12
CA LEU A 252 -3.11 -20.28 -10.30
C LEU A 252 -1.61 -20.36 -10.59
N ARG A 253 -1.08 -19.49 -11.46
CA ARG A 253 0.36 -19.44 -11.75
C ARG A 253 1.20 -18.96 -10.58
N MET A 254 0.71 -17.98 -9.82
CA MET A 254 1.35 -17.53 -8.59
C MET A 254 1.42 -18.64 -7.54
N ARG A 255 0.36 -19.45 -7.44
CA ARG A 255 0.34 -20.62 -6.54
C ARG A 255 1.33 -21.69 -7.00
N ASP A 256 1.36 -22.02 -8.29
CA ASP A 256 2.31 -22.99 -8.86
C ASP A 256 3.77 -22.51 -8.66
N ALA A 257 3.99 -21.20 -8.71
CA ALA A 257 5.28 -20.54 -8.44
C ALA A 257 5.51 -20.18 -6.97
N GLN A 258 4.65 -20.65 -6.05
CA GLN A 258 4.78 -20.48 -4.59
C GLN A 258 4.80 -19.02 -4.08
N CYS A 259 4.32 -18.05 -4.86
CA CYS A 259 4.28 -16.64 -4.46
C CYS A 259 3.40 -16.41 -3.22
N GLU A 260 2.34 -17.21 -3.05
CA GLU A 260 1.42 -17.08 -1.90
C GLU A 260 2.04 -17.51 -0.57
N ASN A 261 3.16 -18.25 -0.58
CA ASN A 261 3.86 -18.60 0.65
C ASN A 261 4.40 -17.37 1.40
N CYS A 262 4.59 -16.25 0.72
CA CYS A 262 5.04 -15.00 1.33
C CYS A 262 3.95 -13.92 1.26
N HIS A 263 3.22 -13.84 0.15
CA HIS A 263 2.37 -12.70 -0.20
C HIS A 263 0.91 -12.79 0.30
N MET A 264 0.74 -13.36 1.50
CA MET A 264 -0.55 -13.59 2.16
C MET A 264 -0.82 -12.63 3.34
N PRO A 265 -2.09 -12.37 3.70
CA PRO A 265 -2.43 -11.40 4.74
C PRO A 265 -1.90 -11.71 6.15
N ASN A 266 -1.63 -12.99 6.45
CA ASN A 266 -1.06 -13.43 7.73
C ASN A 266 0.47 -13.28 7.82
N ASN A 267 1.16 -12.93 6.72
CA ASN A 267 2.60 -12.70 6.69
C ASN A 267 3.44 -13.84 7.32
N PRO A 268 3.39 -15.06 6.78
CA PRO A 268 4.00 -16.24 7.39
C PRO A 268 5.54 -16.18 7.49
N LEU A 269 6.21 -15.40 6.64
CA LEU A 269 7.67 -15.18 6.66
C LEU A 269 8.08 -13.81 7.26
N PRO A 270 7.47 -13.40 8.38
CA PRO A 270 7.40 -12.04 8.96
C PRO A 270 8.07 -10.90 8.17
N MET A 271 7.64 -10.68 6.92
CA MET A 271 8.25 -9.67 6.06
C MET A 271 8.03 -8.27 6.64
N ARG A 272 9.10 -7.47 6.68
CA ARG A 272 9.02 -6.07 7.15
C ARG A 272 8.14 -5.20 6.25
N ARG A 273 8.07 -5.54 4.96
CA ARG A 273 7.32 -4.83 3.92
C ARG A 273 6.49 -5.84 3.14
N LEU A 274 5.32 -6.16 3.66
CA LEU A 274 4.43 -7.15 3.05
C LEU A 274 3.81 -6.59 1.77
N LEU A 275 3.81 -7.39 0.70
CA LEU A 275 2.95 -7.17 -0.46
C LEU A 275 1.88 -8.27 -0.43
N ILE A 276 0.61 -7.88 -0.46
CA ILE A 276 -0.49 -8.84 -0.57
C ILE A 276 -0.80 -9.01 -2.05
N MET A 277 -0.86 -10.25 -2.52
CA MET A 277 -1.27 -10.56 -3.90
C MET A 277 -2.41 -11.57 -3.98
N HIS A 278 -2.92 -12.01 -2.84
CA HIS A 278 -3.93 -13.07 -2.74
C HIS A 278 -5.33 -12.67 -3.27
N THR A 279 -5.59 -11.38 -3.51
CA THR A 279 -6.87 -10.95 -4.07
C THR A 279 -6.70 -10.02 -5.28
N PRO A 280 -7.68 -9.97 -6.20
CA PRO A 280 -7.54 -9.25 -7.47
C PRO A 280 -7.20 -7.77 -7.29
N ALA A 281 -7.88 -7.10 -6.36
CA ALA A 281 -7.62 -5.71 -6.04
C ALA A 281 -6.17 -5.45 -5.59
N HIS A 282 -5.65 -6.23 -4.64
CA HIS A 282 -4.26 -6.06 -4.18
C HIS A 282 -3.26 -6.38 -5.29
N ALA A 283 -3.47 -7.47 -6.01
CA ALA A 283 -2.62 -7.85 -7.13
C ALA A 283 -2.60 -6.77 -8.22
N SER A 284 -3.72 -6.12 -8.51
CA SER A 284 -3.78 -5.03 -9.49
C SER A 284 -2.96 -3.80 -9.09
N GLY A 285 -2.82 -3.53 -7.79
CA GLY A 285 -1.99 -2.46 -7.27
C GLY A 285 -0.50 -2.73 -7.41
N GLU A 286 -0.09 -4.01 -7.38
CA GLU A 286 1.31 -4.42 -7.38
C GLU A 286 1.76 -5.12 -8.66
N ILE A 287 0.87 -5.29 -9.66
CA ILE A 287 1.13 -6.11 -10.86
C ILE A 287 2.38 -5.68 -11.61
N GLY A 288 2.62 -4.38 -11.79
CA GLY A 288 3.83 -3.90 -12.47
C GLY A 288 5.12 -4.31 -11.76
N ARG A 289 5.10 -4.40 -10.42
CA ARG A 289 6.25 -4.87 -9.64
C ARG A 289 6.40 -6.38 -9.75
N LEU A 290 5.31 -7.13 -9.66
CA LEU A 290 5.33 -8.57 -9.89
C LEU A 290 5.95 -8.87 -11.25
N MET A 291 5.49 -8.21 -12.30
CA MET A 291 6.01 -8.43 -13.65
C MET A 291 7.47 -8.04 -13.78
N LYS A 292 7.91 -6.96 -13.13
CA LYS A 292 9.33 -6.60 -13.05
C LYS A 292 10.15 -7.70 -12.38
N ALA A 293 9.73 -8.17 -11.20
CA ALA A 293 10.45 -9.21 -10.45
C ALA A 293 10.55 -10.53 -11.22
N VAL A 294 9.47 -10.94 -11.90
CA VAL A 294 9.47 -12.14 -12.75
C VAL A 294 10.39 -11.98 -13.96
N ARG A 295 10.39 -10.81 -14.62
CA ARG A 295 11.31 -10.54 -15.75
C ARG A 295 12.78 -10.61 -15.31
N GLU A 296 13.09 -10.09 -14.12
CA GLU A 296 14.44 -9.98 -13.55
C GLU A 296 14.92 -11.22 -12.77
N ASP A 297 14.13 -12.30 -12.68
CA ASP A 297 14.47 -13.53 -11.93
C ASP A 297 14.78 -13.33 -10.43
N ARG A 298 14.05 -12.40 -9.80
CA ARG A 298 14.31 -11.98 -8.42
C ARG A 298 13.46 -12.68 -7.36
N MET A 299 12.58 -13.58 -7.77
CA MET A 299 11.62 -14.28 -6.91
C MET A 299 11.27 -15.63 -7.56
N PRO A 300 10.91 -16.67 -6.78
CA PRO A 300 10.67 -16.67 -5.34
C PRO A 300 11.95 -16.77 -4.49
N LEU A 301 11.80 -16.69 -3.16
CA LEU A 301 12.87 -16.95 -2.20
C LEU A 301 12.82 -18.43 -1.76
N ASP A 302 13.98 -19.03 -1.52
CA ASP A 302 14.08 -20.33 -0.85
C ASP A 302 13.93 -20.20 0.69
N GLU A 303 14.04 -21.34 1.39
CA GLU A 303 13.94 -21.41 2.86
C GLU A 303 15.00 -20.59 3.60
N THR A 304 16.11 -20.26 2.93
CA THR A 304 17.19 -19.42 3.46
C THR A 304 17.06 -17.95 3.08
N GLY A 305 16.01 -17.59 2.31
CA GLY A 305 15.74 -16.24 1.85
C GLY A 305 16.55 -15.82 0.62
N ILE A 306 17.14 -16.77 -0.11
CA ILE A 306 17.92 -16.50 -1.33
C ILE A 306 16.97 -16.49 -2.54
N GLU A 307 17.12 -15.47 -3.41
CA GLU A 307 16.38 -15.38 -4.67
C GLU A 307 16.75 -16.57 -5.56
N GLN A 308 15.76 -17.36 -5.97
CA GLN A 308 15.93 -18.50 -6.86
C GLN A 308 15.32 -18.18 -8.24
N PRO A 309 15.99 -18.58 -9.33
CA PRO A 309 15.41 -18.44 -10.65
C PRO A 309 14.14 -19.29 -10.76
N LEU A 310 13.11 -18.72 -11.37
CA LEU A 310 11.90 -19.47 -11.70
C LEU A 310 12.23 -20.56 -12.72
N GLU A 311 11.56 -21.71 -12.56
CA GLU A 311 11.57 -22.73 -13.62
C GLU A 311 11.09 -22.08 -14.95
N PRO A 312 11.77 -22.30 -16.08
CA PRO A 312 11.50 -21.59 -17.33
C PRO A 312 10.05 -21.64 -17.82
N ALA A 313 9.35 -22.77 -17.68
CA ALA A 313 7.95 -22.88 -18.07
C ALA A 313 7.04 -22.09 -17.12
N LEU A 314 7.28 -22.13 -15.80
CA LEU A 314 6.57 -21.31 -14.82
C LEU A 314 6.80 -19.81 -15.06
N LYS A 315 8.04 -19.39 -15.32
CA LYS A 315 8.37 -18.01 -15.68
C LYS A 315 7.56 -17.57 -16.90
N ARG A 316 7.56 -18.38 -17.97
CA ARG A 316 6.80 -18.07 -19.19
C ARG A 316 5.31 -17.95 -18.91
N ALA A 317 4.73 -18.88 -18.15
CA ALA A 317 3.33 -18.87 -17.77
C ALA A 317 2.96 -17.62 -16.95
N LEU A 318 3.80 -17.23 -15.99
CA LEU A 318 3.64 -16.01 -15.20
C LEU A 318 3.72 -14.75 -16.08
N LEU A 319 4.69 -14.68 -17.00
CA LEU A 319 4.83 -13.57 -17.94
C LEU A 319 3.60 -13.42 -18.83
N GLU A 320 3.04 -14.53 -19.32
CA GLU A 320 1.84 -14.56 -20.14
C GLU A 320 0.60 -14.13 -19.35
N SER A 321 0.27 -14.82 -18.25
CA SER A 321 -0.94 -14.51 -17.48
C SER A 321 -0.85 -13.16 -16.78
N GLY A 322 0.33 -12.82 -16.26
CA GLY A 322 0.58 -11.56 -15.58
C GLY A 322 0.62 -10.38 -16.53
N GLY A 323 1.17 -10.54 -17.73
CA GLY A 323 1.12 -9.52 -18.78
C GLY A 323 -0.31 -9.26 -19.27
N ALA A 324 -1.13 -10.31 -19.42
CA ALA A 324 -2.54 -10.17 -19.76
C ALA A 324 -3.33 -9.40 -18.68
N PHE A 325 -3.09 -9.73 -17.40
CA PHE A 325 -3.71 -9.03 -16.28
C PHE A 325 -3.21 -7.57 -16.18
N GLU A 326 -1.89 -7.32 -16.31
CA GLU A 326 -1.27 -5.99 -16.32
C GLU A 326 -1.92 -5.09 -17.39
N ALA A 327 -2.07 -5.60 -18.62
CA ALA A 327 -2.68 -4.88 -19.73
C ALA A 327 -4.16 -4.55 -19.46
N LEU A 328 -4.95 -5.49 -18.91
CA LEU A 328 -6.35 -5.24 -18.58
C LEU A 328 -6.52 -4.28 -17.40
N VAL A 329 -5.66 -4.35 -16.39
CA VAL A 329 -5.67 -3.40 -15.26
C VAL A 329 -5.40 -1.99 -15.79
N LYS A 330 -4.43 -1.85 -16.70
CA LYS A 330 -4.16 -0.57 -17.35
C LYS A 330 -5.37 -0.08 -18.15
N ALA A 331 -5.96 -0.92 -18.99
CA ALA A 331 -7.12 -0.55 -19.81
C ALA A 331 -8.34 -0.14 -18.96
N ALA A 332 -8.59 -0.86 -17.87
CA ALA A 332 -9.66 -0.52 -16.92
C ALA A 332 -9.41 0.85 -16.28
N LYS A 333 -8.17 1.13 -15.84
CA LYS A 333 -7.79 2.43 -15.26
C LYS A 333 -7.85 3.58 -16.27
N ASP A 334 -7.40 3.35 -17.50
CA ASP A 334 -7.46 4.34 -18.58
C ASP A 334 -8.93 4.68 -18.92
N TRP A 335 -9.81 3.68 -18.96
CA TRP A 335 -11.23 3.88 -19.18
C TRP A 335 -11.86 4.70 -18.05
N GLU A 336 -11.58 4.38 -16.78
CA GLU A 336 -12.06 5.17 -15.64
C GLU A 336 -11.60 6.62 -15.71
N ALA A 337 -10.37 6.87 -16.17
CA ALA A 337 -9.84 8.23 -16.32
C ALA A 337 -10.59 8.98 -17.42
N ALA A 338 -10.92 8.33 -18.54
CA ALA A 338 -11.66 8.93 -19.65
C ALA A 338 -13.13 9.22 -19.34
N GLN A 339 -13.72 8.61 -18.30
CA GLN A 339 -15.09 8.90 -17.86
C GLN A 339 -15.17 10.07 -16.85
N ARG A 340 -14.05 10.76 -16.57
CA ARG A 340 -13.98 11.89 -15.63
C ARG A 340 -14.16 13.25 -16.28
N ASP A 341 -14.18 13.30 -17.61
CA ASP A 341 -14.50 14.47 -18.45
C ASP A 341 -15.99 14.48 -18.85
#